data_AF-A0A1E7LA21-F1
#
_entry.id   AF-A0A1E7LA21-F1
#
_cell.length_a   1.000
_cell.length_b   1.000
_cell.length_c   1.000
_cell.angle_alpha   90.00
_cell.angle_beta   90.00
_cell.angle_gamma   90.00
#
_symmetry.space_group_name_H-M   'P 1'
#
loop_
_entity.id
_entity.type
_entity.pdbx_description
1 polymer ?
#
loop_
_entity_poly.entity_id
_entity_poly.type
_entity_poly.pdbx_seq_one_letter_code
_entity_poly.pdbx_strand_id
1 'polypeptide(L)'
;MILPPLRIRVMSTVTGYPVEMLMDKPAHVTRMSRSPTGPLWAYLDAAGLLLLIVPNMVTSLALFAQLCGIRIGAGIRTLPLTLEWISAGCAFLWLGILVIGRRPRGRTRAAAAAVGATAVYASTPAAGQIQHPYLQYVALIATLTWLVLEVCRRHGICPRCLGLAPPDARDQRQQALMVGWMSVQAYVPAVLAVVTLPVLLSWWDGAPLLRAPQIDVLGISPDRPLGGVLNLLLCAGVVEDLIVVAGVTAVLTSAAASARVVYATVGLAAAVLHLYLGLPGLVFGISDALRAGLLRRYGRLTPMIMSHLICDIFAFALSGMSFLATLAVGAVLVVAFKTIERLHVSESEELRQNSPDLEISIDAVPLSGGKIRQ
;
A
#
# COMPACT_ATOMS: atom_id res chain seq x y z
N MET A 1 -21.37 27.80 21.94
CA MET A 1 -22.21 26.59 21.89
C MET A 1 -21.42 25.52 21.13
N ILE A 2 -20.75 24.62 21.84
CA ILE A 2 -19.90 23.57 21.23
C ILE A 2 -20.81 22.36 21.01
N LEU A 3 -21.12 22.05 19.75
CA LEU A 3 -21.87 20.84 19.42
C LEU A 3 -21.05 19.60 19.81
N PRO A 4 -21.64 18.61 20.50
CA PRO A 4 -20.95 17.37 20.81
C PRO A 4 -20.52 16.64 19.53
N PRO A 5 -19.42 15.88 19.55
CA PRO A 5 -18.94 15.15 18.39
C PRO A 5 -20.01 14.15 17.93
N LEU A 6 -20.41 14.27 16.66
CA LEU A 6 -21.33 13.37 15.99
C LEU A 6 -20.73 11.95 15.97
N ARG A 7 -21.14 11.08 16.89
CA ARG A 7 -20.84 9.64 16.81
C ARG A 7 -21.68 9.05 15.69
N ILE A 8 -21.11 8.95 14.49
CA ILE A 8 -21.71 8.19 13.40
C ILE A 8 -21.59 6.71 13.78
N ARG A 9 -22.67 6.13 14.30
CA ARG A 9 -22.80 4.69 14.53
C ARG A 9 -23.10 4.06 13.17
N VAL A 10 -22.06 3.69 12.43
CA VAL A 10 -22.23 2.91 11.19
C VAL A 10 -22.61 1.49 11.61
N MET A 11 -23.90 1.19 11.70
CA MET A 11 -24.35 -0.20 11.72
C MET A 11 -24.07 -0.79 10.34
N SER A 12 -23.04 -1.63 10.25
CA SER A 12 -22.87 -2.51 9.10
C SER A 12 -24.05 -3.49 9.09
N THR A 13 -25.09 -3.18 8.33
CA THR A 13 -26.19 -4.12 8.03
C THR A 13 -25.72 -5.32 7.23
N VAL A 14 -24.48 -5.30 6.73
CA VAL A 14 -23.92 -6.34 5.87
C VAL A 14 -23.32 -7.51 6.66
N THR A 15 -22.92 -7.33 7.93
CA THR A 15 -22.20 -8.36 8.70
C THR A 15 -23.01 -9.04 9.80
N GLY A 16 -24.06 -8.43 10.34
CA GLY A 16 -24.87 -9.04 11.42
C GLY A 16 -24.14 -9.22 12.76
N TYR A 17 -22.84 -8.91 12.83
CA TYR A 17 -22.06 -8.87 14.06
C TYR A 17 -21.97 -7.42 14.57
N PRO A 18 -22.15 -7.18 15.88
CA PRO A 18 -21.79 -5.91 16.47
C PRO A 18 -20.26 -5.77 16.40
N VAL A 19 -19.78 -4.95 15.44
CA VAL A 19 -18.37 -4.53 15.34
C VAL A 19 -17.87 -3.87 16.64
N GLU A 20 -18.77 -3.50 17.55
CA GLU A 20 -18.46 -3.04 18.91
C GLU A 20 -17.65 -4.06 19.73
N MET A 21 -17.83 -5.38 19.56
CA MET A 21 -17.24 -6.37 20.47
C MET A 21 -15.73 -6.65 20.24
N LEU A 22 -15.17 -6.24 19.10
CA LEU A 22 -13.73 -6.37 18.79
C LEU A 22 -12.95 -5.04 18.91
N MET A 23 -13.63 -3.95 19.27
CA MET A 23 -13.04 -2.61 19.37
C MET A 23 -12.83 -2.10 20.79
N ASP A 24 -13.32 -2.81 21.81
CA ASP A 24 -13.25 -2.37 23.22
C ASP A 24 -11.94 -2.69 23.95
N LYS A 25 -11.12 -3.63 23.45
CA LYS A 25 -9.71 -3.61 23.82
C LYS A 25 -9.10 -2.43 23.06
N PRO A 26 -8.52 -1.42 23.72
CA PRO A 26 -7.74 -0.42 23.02
C PRO A 26 -6.63 -1.20 22.34
N ALA A 27 -6.81 -1.50 21.04
CA ALA A 27 -5.72 -1.94 20.20
C ALA A 27 -4.60 -0.98 20.55
N HIS A 28 -3.45 -1.50 21.02
CA HIS A 28 -2.29 -0.66 21.29
C HIS A 28 -2.08 0.14 20.02
N VAL A 29 -2.60 1.36 19.99
CA VAL A 29 -2.57 2.21 18.82
C VAL A 29 -1.10 2.41 18.65
N THR A 30 -0.54 1.83 17.59
CA THR A 30 0.88 1.96 17.28
C THR A 30 1.09 3.41 16.92
N ARG A 31 1.20 4.25 17.95
CA ARG A 31 1.21 5.69 17.81
C ARG A 31 2.58 6.00 17.25
N MET A 32 2.61 6.35 15.97
CA MET A 32 3.83 6.83 15.35
C MET A 32 4.33 8.00 16.18
N SER A 33 5.58 7.90 16.65
CA SER A 33 6.22 8.95 17.43
C SER A 33 6.34 10.21 16.60
N ARG A 34 6.44 11.36 17.27
CA ARG A 34 6.76 12.61 16.58
C ARG A 34 8.14 12.50 15.94
N SER A 35 8.27 13.07 14.76
CA SER A 35 9.54 13.04 14.04
C SER A 35 10.65 13.74 14.85
N PRO A 36 11.81 13.09 15.05
CA PRO A 36 12.97 13.69 15.71
C PRO A 36 13.64 14.79 14.86
N THR A 37 13.42 14.80 13.54
CA THR A 37 13.93 15.85 12.65
C THR A 37 12.96 17.02 12.51
N GLY A 38 11.75 16.92 13.07
CA GLY A 38 10.73 17.96 13.02
C GLY A 38 9.76 17.83 11.84
N PRO A 39 8.61 18.53 11.90
CA PRO A 39 7.51 18.36 10.95
C PRO A 39 7.85 18.81 9.53
N LEU A 40 8.63 19.89 9.36
CA LEU A 40 9.02 20.40 8.05
C LEU A 40 9.75 19.33 7.22
N TRP A 41 10.74 18.67 7.82
CA TRP A 41 11.50 17.62 7.15
C TRP A 41 10.64 16.41 6.80
N ALA A 42 9.66 16.09 7.64
CA ALA A 42 8.71 15.03 7.33
C ALA A 42 7.81 15.40 6.13
N TYR A 43 7.31 16.64 6.03
CA TYR A 43 6.59 17.07 4.84
C TYR A 43 7.46 17.03 3.58
N LEU A 44 8.72 17.47 3.67
CA LEU A 44 9.67 17.42 2.56
C LEU A 44 10.00 16.00 2.13
N ASP A 45 10.24 15.09 3.07
CA ASP A 45 10.54 13.69 2.77
C ASP A 45 9.27 12.98 2.21
N ALA A 46 8.07 13.30 2.70
CA ALA A 46 6.82 12.80 2.11
C ALA A 46 6.61 13.32 0.67
N ALA A 47 6.87 14.60 0.42
CA ALA A 47 6.83 15.18 -0.93
C ALA A 47 7.91 14.55 -1.83
N GLY A 48 9.11 14.34 -1.32
CA GLY A 48 10.20 13.67 -2.02
C GLY A 48 9.83 12.24 -2.45
N LEU A 49 9.17 11.48 -1.57
CA LEU A 49 8.65 10.15 -1.90
C LEU A 49 7.62 10.20 -3.04
N LEU A 50 6.72 11.18 -3.04
CA LEU A 50 5.76 11.38 -4.14
C LEU A 50 6.44 11.85 -5.43
N LEU A 51 7.53 12.61 -5.35
CA LEU A 51 8.29 13.03 -6.53
C LEU A 51 8.94 11.84 -7.25
N LEU A 52 9.33 10.79 -6.52
CA LEU A 52 9.92 9.59 -7.14
C LEU A 52 8.94 8.85 -8.05
N ILE A 53 7.64 8.97 -7.82
CA ILE A 53 6.59 8.29 -8.59
C ILE A 53 5.97 9.18 -9.68
N VAL A 54 6.48 10.40 -9.86
CA VAL A 54 6.07 11.31 -10.94
C VAL A 54 6.18 10.70 -12.34
N PRO A 55 7.17 9.85 -12.69
CA PRO A 55 7.19 9.19 -14.00
C PRO A 55 5.89 8.41 -14.28
N ASN A 56 5.40 7.66 -13.28
CA ASN A 56 4.15 6.91 -13.37
C ASN A 56 2.95 7.85 -13.47
N MET A 57 2.91 8.90 -12.64
CA MET A 57 1.83 9.89 -12.68
C MET A 57 1.74 10.62 -14.03
N VAL A 58 2.88 10.98 -14.62
CA VAL A 58 2.94 11.63 -15.93
C VAL A 58 2.45 10.69 -17.02
N THR A 59 2.84 9.41 -16.99
CA THR A 59 2.30 8.39 -17.90
C THR A 59 0.78 8.29 -17.75
N SER A 60 0.27 8.19 -16.53
CA SER A 60 -1.16 8.05 -16.28
C SER A 60 -1.96 9.27 -16.70
N LEU A 61 -1.43 10.48 -16.46
CA LEU A 61 -2.03 11.74 -16.91
C LEU A 61 -2.00 11.86 -18.44
N ALA A 62 -0.90 11.48 -19.08
CA ALA A 62 -0.80 11.52 -20.55
C ALA A 62 -1.77 10.53 -21.20
N LEU A 63 -1.92 9.33 -20.65
CA LEU A 63 -2.91 8.35 -21.11
C LEU A 63 -4.33 8.85 -20.87
N PHE A 64 -4.64 9.41 -19.70
CA PHE A 64 -5.95 10.01 -19.43
C PHE A 64 -6.28 11.16 -20.40
N ALA A 65 -5.32 12.03 -20.69
CA ALA A 65 -5.48 13.08 -21.68
C ALA A 65 -5.83 12.51 -23.07
N GLN A 66 -5.18 11.40 -23.48
CA GLN A 66 -5.53 10.70 -24.72
C GLN A 66 -6.94 10.12 -24.68
N LEU A 67 -7.37 9.55 -23.54
CA LEU A 67 -8.75 9.08 -23.34
C LEU A 67 -9.77 10.23 -23.44
N CYS A 68 -9.38 11.46 -23.12
CA CYS A 68 -10.16 12.68 -23.31
C CYS A 68 -10.05 13.26 -24.74
N GLY A 69 -9.40 12.58 -25.69
CA GLY A 69 -9.23 13.03 -27.07
C GLY A 69 -8.09 14.03 -27.30
N ILE A 70 -7.26 14.30 -26.29
CA ILE A 70 -6.12 15.21 -26.41
C ILE A 70 -4.97 14.49 -27.12
N ARG A 71 -4.47 15.08 -28.21
CA ARG A 71 -3.30 14.56 -28.92
C ARG A 71 -2.03 14.87 -28.15
N ILE A 72 -1.34 13.83 -27.70
CA ILE A 72 -0.07 13.93 -27.00
C ILE A 72 1.09 13.90 -28.01
N GLY A 73 1.84 15.00 -28.07
CA GLY A 73 3.01 15.13 -28.94
C GLY A 73 4.14 14.16 -28.56
N ALA A 74 5.04 13.89 -29.52
CA ALA A 74 6.13 12.92 -29.35
C ALA A 74 7.03 13.21 -28.14
N GLY A 75 7.29 14.48 -27.83
CA GLY A 75 8.12 14.87 -26.67
C GLY A 75 7.53 14.48 -25.32
N ILE A 76 6.20 14.45 -25.17
CA ILE A 76 5.56 13.99 -23.93
C ILE A 76 5.63 12.47 -23.81
N ARG A 77 5.70 11.73 -24.93
CA ARG A 77 5.81 10.26 -24.90
C ARG A 77 7.16 9.77 -24.37
N THR A 78 8.24 10.54 -24.57
CA THR A 78 9.58 10.21 -24.07
C THR A 78 9.86 10.80 -22.68
N LEU A 79 9.00 11.71 -22.21
CA LEU A 79 9.17 12.36 -20.91
C LEU A 79 9.17 11.37 -19.74
N PRO A 80 8.26 10.37 -19.64
CA PRO A 80 8.29 9.38 -18.56
C PRO A 80 9.62 8.64 -18.45
N LEU A 81 10.22 8.23 -19.59
CA LEU A 81 11.52 7.54 -19.62
C LEU A 81 12.64 8.41 -19.04
N THR A 82 12.62 9.70 -19.38
CA THR A 82 13.60 10.67 -18.88
C THR A 82 13.41 10.89 -17.39
N LEU A 83 12.16 11.04 -16.94
CA LEU A 83 11.82 11.22 -15.53
C LEU A 83 12.13 9.97 -14.73
N GLU A 84 11.95 8.77 -15.26
CA GLU A 84 12.28 7.51 -14.60
C GLU A 84 13.77 7.44 -14.30
N TRP A 85 14.62 7.78 -15.28
CA TRP A 85 16.07 7.85 -15.08
C TRP A 85 16.46 8.91 -14.03
N ILE A 86 15.83 10.09 -14.06
CA ILE A 86 16.04 11.14 -13.05
C ILE A 86 15.61 10.67 -11.67
N SER A 87 14.43 10.05 -11.54
CA SER A 87 13.92 9.49 -10.28
C SER A 87 14.86 8.43 -9.71
N ALA A 88 15.40 7.54 -10.54
CA ALA A 88 16.39 6.54 -10.12
C ALA A 88 17.67 7.23 -9.60
N GLY A 89 18.16 8.27 -10.29
CA GLY A 89 19.29 9.08 -9.86
C GLY A 89 19.05 9.78 -8.52
N CYS A 90 17.89 10.41 -8.36
CA CYS A 90 17.46 11.04 -7.11
C CYS A 90 17.35 10.02 -5.97
N ALA A 91 16.76 8.84 -6.22
CA ALA A 91 16.65 7.77 -5.24
C ALA A 91 18.02 7.27 -4.79
N PHE A 92 18.96 7.09 -5.72
CA PHE A 92 20.35 6.71 -5.42
C PHE A 92 21.05 7.75 -4.54
N LEU A 93 21.02 9.03 -4.94
CA LEU A 93 21.66 10.10 -4.18
C LEU A 93 21.04 10.24 -2.78
N TRP A 94 19.71 10.22 -2.70
CA TRP A 94 18.99 10.37 -1.44
C TRP A 94 19.25 9.19 -0.49
N LEU A 95 19.21 7.96 -0.99
CA LEU A 95 19.58 6.77 -0.21
C LEU A 95 21.02 6.87 0.28
N GLY A 96 21.95 7.31 -0.57
CA GLY A 96 23.35 7.55 -0.22
C GLY A 96 23.49 8.54 0.93
N ILE A 97 22.81 9.69 0.86
CA ILE A 97 22.83 10.73 1.91
C ILE A 97 22.30 10.16 3.24
N LEU A 98 21.16 9.45 3.22
CA LEU A 98 20.56 8.88 4.43
C LEU A 98 21.44 7.81 5.06
N VAL A 99 21.98 6.90 4.24
CA VAL A 99 22.85 5.81 4.69
C VAL A 99 24.16 6.38 5.23
N ILE A 100 24.80 7.34 4.55
CA ILE A 100 26.04 7.98 5.04
C ILE A 100 25.79 8.72 6.35
N GLY A 101 24.70 9.48 6.45
CA GLY A 101 24.33 10.25 7.64
C GLY A 101 24.18 9.38 8.89
N ARG A 102 23.69 8.14 8.75
CA ARG A 102 23.56 7.17 9.85
C ARG A 102 24.87 6.52 10.29
N ARG A 103 25.97 6.74 9.56
CA ARG A 103 27.30 6.16 9.79
C ARG A 103 27.32 4.62 9.99
N PRO A 104 26.63 3.80 9.17
CA PRO A 104 26.66 2.35 9.29
C PRO A 104 28.03 1.78 8.88
N ARG A 105 28.22 0.48 9.12
CA ARG A 105 29.39 -0.29 8.69
C ARG A 105 29.63 -0.13 7.19
N GLY A 106 30.89 -0.20 6.75
CA GLY A 106 31.28 -0.01 5.35
C GLY A 106 30.52 -0.89 4.36
N ARG A 107 30.27 -2.16 4.72
CA ARG A 107 29.49 -3.11 3.89
C ARG A 107 28.08 -2.61 3.55
N THR A 108 27.40 -1.97 4.50
CA THR A 108 26.06 -1.42 4.29
C THR A 108 26.08 -0.24 3.32
N ARG A 109 27.10 0.61 3.40
CA ARG A 109 27.29 1.73 2.45
C ARG A 109 27.59 1.22 1.05
N ALA A 110 28.47 0.23 0.93
CA ALA A 110 28.80 -0.40 -0.34
C ALA A 110 27.57 -1.06 -0.97
N ALA A 111 26.74 -1.75 -0.19
CA ALA A 111 25.50 -2.36 -0.67
C ALA A 111 24.48 -1.31 -1.15
N ALA A 112 24.27 -0.23 -0.39
CA ALA A 112 23.39 0.85 -0.81
C ALA A 112 23.89 1.53 -2.10
N ALA A 113 25.21 1.75 -2.20
CA ALA A 113 25.82 2.31 -3.40
C ALA A 113 25.66 1.39 -4.61
N ALA A 114 25.93 0.09 -4.45
CA ALA A 114 25.79 -0.90 -5.51
C ALA A 114 24.35 -1.00 -6.01
N VAL A 115 23.38 -1.18 -5.10
CA VAL A 115 21.96 -1.33 -5.45
C VAL A 115 21.42 -0.08 -6.15
N GLY A 116 21.72 1.12 -5.65
CA GLY A 116 21.27 2.35 -6.31
C GLY A 116 21.98 2.63 -7.64
N ALA A 117 23.28 2.35 -7.75
CA ALA A 117 24.00 2.45 -9.03
C ALA A 117 23.44 1.46 -10.07
N THR A 118 23.10 0.23 -9.66
CA THR A 118 22.43 -0.75 -10.52
C THR A 118 21.05 -0.25 -10.95
N ALA A 119 20.27 0.37 -10.06
CA ALA A 119 18.97 0.94 -10.42
C ALA A 119 19.09 2.07 -11.45
N VAL A 120 20.05 2.98 -11.28
CA VAL A 120 20.33 4.05 -12.26
C VAL A 120 20.75 3.47 -13.60
N TYR A 121 21.72 2.53 -13.59
CA TYR A 121 22.19 1.87 -14.81
C TYR A 121 21.05 1.18 -15.54
N ALA A 122 20.26 0.38 -14.82
CA ALA A 122 19.16 -0.39 -15.39
C ALA A 122 17.95 0.48 -15.77
N SER A 123 17.85 1.72 -15.31
CA SER A 123 16.84 2.69 -15.78
C SER A 123 17.28 3.44 -17.04
N THR A 124 18.50 3.22 -17.54
CA THR A 124 18.90 3.78 -18.84
C THR A 124 18.22 3.00 -19.98
N PRO A 125 17.67 3.68 -21.00
CA PRO A 125 16.97 3.02 -22.10
C PRO A 125 17.78 1.91 -22.80
N ALA A 126 19.09 2.11 -22.94
CA ALA A 126 19.98 1.16 -23.60
C ALA A 126 20.29 -0.10 -22.76
N ALA A 127 20.42 0.02 -21.43
CA ALA A 127 20.82 -1.10 -20.57
C ALA A 127 19.62 -1.89 -20.00
N GLY A 128 18.56 -1.20 -19.59
CA GLY A 128 17.39 -1.81 -18.93
C GLY A 128 16.55 -2.68 -19.85
N GLN A 129 16.28 -2.20 -21.06
CA GLN A 129 15.32 -2.85 -21.96
C GLN A 129 15.93 -3.93 -22.85
N ILE A 130 17.24 -3.87 -23.12
CA ILE A 130 17.88 -4.70 -24.17
C ILE A 130 18.69 -5.87 -23.59
N GLN A 131 19.42 -5.68 -22.49
CA GLN A 131 20.41 -6.68 -22.03
C GLN A 131 19.95 -7.50 -20.82
N HIS A 132 19.26 -6.87 -19.87
CA HIS A 132 18.86 -7.52 -18.61
C HIS A 132 17.45 -7.09 -18.19
N PRO A 133 16.39 -7.61 -18.85
CA PRO A 133 15.03 -7.09 -18.72
C PRO A 133 14.43 -7.19 -17.31
N TYR A 134 15.00 -8.02 -16.44
CA TYR A 134 14.55 -8.19 -15.05
C TYR A 134 15.39 -7.41 -14.03
N LEU A 135 16.62 -7.02 -14.40
CA LEU A 135 17.56 -6.37 -13.48
C LEU A 135 17.04 -5.00 -13.04
N GLN A 136 16.40 -4.27 -13.95
CA GLN A 136 15.75 -2.99 -13.66
C GLN A 136 14.73 -3.12 -12.54
N TYR A 137 13.77 -4.04 -12.67
CA TYR A 137 12.73 -4.24 -11.65
C TYR A 137 13.34 -4.60 -10.28
N VAL A 138 14.24 -5.59 -10.25
CA VAL A 138 14.85 -6.03 -8.99
C VAL A 138 15.65 -4.90 -8.33
N ALA A 139 16.44 -4.15 -9.10
CA ALA A 139 17.24 -3.05 -8.58
C ALA A 139 16.36 -1.89 -8.09
N LEU A 140 15.30 -1.54 -8.81
CA LEU A 140 14.35 -0.50 -8.39
C LEU A 140 13.56 -0.93 -7.14
N ILE A 141 13.03 -2.15 -7.10
CA ILE A 141 12.35 -2.71 -5.92
C ILE A 141 13.26 -2.61 -4.70
N ALA A 142 14.50 -3.07 -4.81
CA ALA A 142 15.46 -3.04 -3.71
C ALA A 142 15.82 -1.59 -3.29
N THR A 143 16.10 -0.72 -4.26
CA THR A 143 16.48 0.68 -4.01
C THR A 143 15.36 1.45 -3.33
N LEU A 144 14.16 1.42 -3.90
CA LEU A 144 13.00 2.15 -3.40
C LEU A 144 12.53 1.61 -2.05
N THR A 145 12.50 0.29 -1.88
CA THR A 145 12.18 -0.34 -0.59
C THR A 145 13.14 0.12 0.49
N TRP A 146 14.45 0.07 0.20
CA TRP A 146 15.45 0.52 1.17
C TRP A 146 15.33 2.02 1.45
N LEU A 147 15.14 2.84 0.42
CA LEU A 147 14.96 4.27 0.57
C LEU A 147 13.79 4.62 1.49
N VAL A 148 12.60 4.03 1.27
CA VAL A 148 11.44 4.24 2.14
C VAL A 148 11.76 3.85 3.58
N LEU A 149 12.45 2.72 3.80
CA LEU A 149 12.84 2.29 5.14
C LEU A 149 13.84 3.24 5.82
N GLU A 150 14.80 3.82 5.08
CA GLU A 150 15.72 4.81 5.63
C GLU A 150 15.04 6.16 5.89
N VAL A 151 14.11 6.59 5.03
CA VAL A 151 13.26 7.78 5.25
C VAL A 151 12.43 7.60 6.52
N CYS A 152 11.68 6.49 6.64
CA CYS A 152 10.92 6.16 7.84
C CYS A 152 11.83 6.13 9.09
N ARG A 153 13.01 5.51 8.99
CA ARG A 153 13.97 5.44 10.10
C ARG A 153 14.47 6.82 10.52
N ARG A 154 14.74 7.74 9.58
CA ARG A 154 15.12 9.13 9.89
C ARG A 154 14.06 9.84 10.74
N HIS A 155 12.79 9.48 10.55
CA HIS A 155 11.67 10.00 11.35
C HIS A 155 11.34 9.15 12.59
N GLY A 156 12.23 8.25 13.01
CA GLY A 156 12.04 7.42 14.21
C GLY A 156 11.07 6.25 14.02
N ILE A 157 10.70 5.93 12.78
CA ILE A 157 9.73 4.89 12.45
C ILE A 157 10.50 3.60 12.12
N CYS A 158 10.34 2.61 12.98
CA CYS A 158 11.00 1.32 12.83
C CYS A 158 10.20 0.38 11.90
N PRO A 159 10.81 -0.62 11.23
CA PRO A 159 10.07 -1.59 10.42
C PRO A 159 8.97 -2.33 11.21
N ARG A 160 9.22 -2.63 12.49
CA ARG A 160 8.21 -3.21 13.38
C ARG A 160 7.01 -2.27 13.62
N CYS A 161 7.26 -0.96 13.67
CA CYS A 161 6.27 0.08 13.86
C CYS A 161 5.32 0.19 12.65
N LEU A 162 5.81 -0.19 11.46
CA LEU A 162 5.01 -0.35 10.24
C LEU A 162 4.33 -1.72 10.15
N GLY A 163 4.65 -2.66 11.03
CA GLY A 163 4.13 -4.02 10.99
C GLY A 163 4.74 -4.89 9.89
N LEU A 164 6.02 -4.68 9.56
CA LEU A 164 6.78 -5.49 8.60
C LEU A 164 7.31 -6.81 9.18
N ALA A 165 7.28 -6.99 10.51
CA ALA A 165 7.71 -8.22 11.16
C ALA A 165 6.55 -9.23 11.28
N PRO A 166 6.83 -10.55 11.23
CA PRO A 166 5.82 -11.56 11.44
C PRO A 166 5.15 -11.41 12.82
N PRO A 167 3.87 -11.76 12.96
CA PRO A 167 3.21 -11.73 14.25
C PRO A 167 3.68 -12.91 15.11
N ASP A 168 4.51 -12.61 16.12
CA ASP A 168 5.09 -13.61 17.02
C ASP A 168 4.04 -14.26 17.95
N ALA A 169 2.90 -13.59 18.17
CA ALA A 169 1.81 -14.06 19.04
C ALA A 169 0.50 -14.33 18.28
N ARG A 170 -0.31 -15.29 18.76
CA ARG A 170 -1.60 -15.70 18.18
C ARG A 170 -2.53 -14.50 17.94
N ASP A 171 -2.68 -13.63 18.93
CA ASP A 171 -3.54 -12.43 18.84
C ASP A 171 -3.08 -11.47 17.73
N GLN A 172 -1.77 -11.37 17.52
CA GLN A 172 -1.23 -10.52 16.45
C GLN A 172 -1.47 -11.15 15.06
N ARG A 173 -1.57 -12.47 14.95
CA ARG A 173 -1.94 -13.16 13.70
C ARG A 173 -3.40 -12.92 13.35
N GLN A 174 -4.30 -13.04 14.32
CA GLN A 174 -5.72 -12.72 14.12
C GLN A 174 -5.91 -11.26 13.71
N GLN A 175 -5.22 -10.33 14.38
CA GLN A 175 -5.22 -8.93 13.99
C GLN A 175 -4.69 -8.74 12.56
N ALA A 176 -3.60 -9.42 12.18
CA ALA A 176 -3.05 -9.33 10.84
C ALA A 176 -4.01 -9.85 9.77
N LEU A 177 -4.67 -10.98 10.02
CA LEU A 177 -5.71 -11.53 9.14
C LEU A 177 -6.89 -10.57 9.01
N MET A 178 -7.37 -10.01 10.12
CA MET A 178 -8.44 -9.01 10.12
C MET A 178 -8.05 -7.77 9.31
N VAL A 179 -6.83 -7.25 9.47
CA VAL A 179 -6.37 -6.09 8.69
C VAL A 179 -6.24 -6.44 7.20
N GLY A 180 -5.70 -7.61 6.88
CA GLY A 180 -5.67 -8.11 5.50
C GLY A 180 -7.07 -8.16 4.90
N TRP A 181 -8.04 -8.68 5.65
CA TRP A 181 -9.44 -8.75 5.24
C TRP A 181 -10.07 -7.37 5.01
N MET A 182 -9.88 -6.43 5.95
CA MET A 182 -10.34 -5.05 5.79
C MET A 182 -9.68 -4.36 4.59
N SER A 183 -8.42 -4.70 4.29
CA SER A 183 -7.70 -4.20 3.11
C SER A 183 -8.31 -4.76 1.82
N VAL A 184 -8.66 -6.05 1.75
CA VAL A 184 -9.43 -6.62 0.63
C VAL A 184 -10.75 -5.89 0.45
N GLN A 185 -11.50 -5.64 1.53
CA GLN A 185 -12.77 -4.92 1.47
C GLN A 185 -12.64 -3.47 0.98
N ALA A 186 -11.52 -2.81 1.28
CA ALA A 186 -11.22 -1.48 0.76
C ALA A 186 -10.89 -1.52 -0.75
N TYR A 187 -10.23 -2.58 -1.20
CA TYR A 187 -9.70 -2.71 -2.55
C TYR A 187 -10.69 -3.27 -3.58
N VAL A 188 -11.42 -4.34 -3.24
CA VAL A 188 -12.35 -5.04 -4.15
C VAL A 188 -13.39 -4.10 -4.80
N PRO A 189 -14.00 -3.13 -4.09
CA PRO A 189 -14.90 -2.18 -4.72
C PRO A 189 -14.24 -1.34 -5.83
N ALA A 190 -12.95 -0.99 -5.70
CA ALA A 190 -12.23 -0.28 -6.74
C ALA A 190 -12.02 -1.17 -7.97
N VAL A 191 -11.61 -2.43 -7.78
CA VAL A 191 -11.48 -3.42 -8.87
C VAL A 191 -12.83 -3.64 -9.57
N LEU A 192 -13.90 -3.83 -8.79
CA LEU A 192 -15.25 -3.96 -9.35
C LEU A 192 -15.68 -2.71 -10.11
N ALA A 193 -15.34 -1.51 -9.64
CA ALA A 193 -15.61 -0.27 -10.35
C ALA A 193 -14.87 -0.22 -11.70
N VAL A 194 -13.61 -0.67 -11.77
CA VAL A 194 -12.86 -0.76 -13.04
C VAL A 194 -13.54 -1.71 -14.03
N VAL A 195 -14.16 -2.79 -13.55
CA VAL A 195 -14.83 -3.76 -14.43
C VAL A 195 -16.25 -3.30 -14.81
N THR A 196 -16.98 -2.68 -13.89
CA THR A 196 -18.42 -2.36 -14.07
C THR A 196 -18.67 -0.98 -14.65
N LEU A 197 -17.88 0.03 -14.28
CA LEU A 197 -18.08 1.40 -14.76
C LEU A 197 -17.91 1.51 -16.28
N PRO A 198 -16.96 0.84 -16.95
CA PRO A 198 -16.88 0.89 -18.41
C PRO A 198 -18.15 0.37 -19.09
N VAL A 199 -18.82 -0.65 -18.53
CA VAL A 199 -20.10 -1.15 -19.04
C VAL A 199 -21.19 -0.10 -18.87
N LEU A 200 -21.29 0.50 -17.67
CA LEU A 200 -22.30 1.52 -17.37
C LEU A 200 -22.08 2.81 -18.18
N LEU A 201 -20.82 3.18 -18.38
CA LEU A 201 -20.42 4.40 -19.09
C LEU A 201 -20.26 4.16 -20.60
N SER A 202 -20.46 2.94 -21.08
CA SER A 202 -20.40 2.61 -22.51
C SER A 202 -21.45 3.36 -23.34
N TRP A 203 -22.53 3.82 -22.70
CA TRP A 203 -23.59 4.61 -23.35
C TRP A 203 -23.21 6.09 -23.50
N TRP A 204 -22.09 6.51 -22.91
CA TRP A 204 -21.52 7.85 -23.09
C TRP A 204 -20.30 7.74 -24.00
N ASP A 205 -20.50 7.97 -25.29
CA ASP A 205 -19.47 7.77 -26.32
C ASP A 205 -18.16 8.53 -26.06
N GLY A 206 -18.24 9.68 -25.38
CA GLY A 206 -17.11 10.54 -25.02
C GLY A 206 -16.54 10.31 -23.62
N ALA A 207 -16.97 9.28 -22.89
CA ALA A 207 -16.44 9.00 -21.56
C ALA A 207 -14.95 8.60 -21.64
N PRO A 208 -14.06 9.22 -20.84
CA PRO A 208 -12.65 8.85 -20.84
C PRO A 208 -12.50 7.53 -20.07
N LEU A 209 -12.45 6.44 -20.82
CA LEU A 209 -12.43 5.07 -20.33
C LEU A 209 -11.38 4.28 -21.09
N LEU A 210 -10.58 3.51 -20.37
CA LEU A 210 -9.73 2.52 -21.01
C LEU A 210 -10.61 1.39 -21.57
N ARG A 211 -10.64 1.25 -22.90
CA ARG A 211 -11.38 0.19 -23.60
C ARG A 211 -10.52 -1.03 -23.96
N ALA A 212 -9.20 -0.88 -23.90
CA ALA A 212 -8.27 -1.97 -24.09
C ALA A 212 -8.10 -2.77 -22.80
N PRO A 213 -7.71 -4.06 -22.88
CA PRO A 213 -7.26 -4.81 -21.72
C PRO A 213 -6.17 -4.05 -20.94
N GLN A 214 -6.32 -3.97 -19.62
CA GLN A 214 -5.36 -3.29 -18.75
C GLN A 214 -3.93 -3.86 -18.89
N ILE A 215 -3.85 -5.17 -19.11
CA ILE A 215 -2.59 -5.90 -19.30
C ILE A 215 -1.76 -5.34 -20.46
N ASP A 216 -2.41 -4.87 -21.52
CA ASP A 216 -1.75 -4.30 -22.70
C ASP A 216 -1.12 -2.94 -22.38
N VAL A 217 -1.83 -2.11 -21.60
CA VAL A 217 -1.33 -0.80 -21.16
C VAL A 217 -0.17 -0.93 -20.19
N LEU A 218 -0.22 -1.94 -19.31
CA LEU A 218 0.86 -2.23 -18.37
C LEU A 218 2.07 -2.90 -19.04
N GLY A 219 1.99 -3.21 -20.34
CA GLY A 219 3.07 -3.86 -21.08
C GLY A 219 3.41 -5.25 -20.55
N ILE A 220 2.45 -5.92 -19.90
CA ILE A 220 2.68 -7.26 -19.33
C ILE A 220 2.54 -8.27 -20.46
N SER A 221 3.69 -8.70 -20.95
CA SER A 221 3.76 -9.61 -22.08
C SER A 221 3.54 -11.07 -21.65
N PRO A 222 2.61 -11.83 -22.27
CA PRO A 222 2.34 -13.22 -21.90
C PRO A 222 3.54 -14.16 -22.02
N ASP A 223 4.48 -13.85 -22.92
CA ASP A 223 5.73 -14.59 -23.13
C ASP A 223 6.78 -14.35 -22.03
N ARG A 224 6.57 -13.36 -21.14
CA ARG A 224 7.50 -12.99 -20.07
C ARG A 224 6.81 -12.92 -18.71
N PRO A 225 6.30 -14.05 -18.19
CA PRO A 225 5.51 -14.07 -16.95
C PRO A 225 6.29 -13.52 -15.73
N LEU A 226 7.60 -13.79 -15.66
CA LEU A 226 8.45 -13.25 -14.60
C LEU A 226 8.51 -11.72 -14.63
N GLY A 227 8.53 -11.12 -15.83
CA GLY A 227 8.49 -9.67 -16.00
C GLY A 227 7.18 -9.07 -15.48
N GLY A 228 6.05 -9.73 -15.76
CA GLY A 228 4.74 -9.35 -15.22
C GLY A 228 4.70 -9.39 -13.70
N VAL A 229 5.22 -10.46 -13.08
CA VAL A 229 5.28 -10.60 -11.61
C VAL A 229 6.17 -9.53 -10.97
N LEU A 230 7.34 -9.26 -11.56
CA LEU A 230 8.25 -8.23 -11.06
C LEU A 230 7.68 -6.82 -11.23
N ASN A 231 6.98 -6.56 -12.34
CA ASN A 231 6.27 -5.30 -12.57
C ASN A 231 5.15 -5.12 -11.55
N LEU A 232 4.36 -6.17 -11.28
CA LEU A 232 3.32 -6.15 -10.27
C LEU A 232 3.89 -5.85 -8.87
N LEU A 233 4.99 -6.53 -8.51
CA LEU A 233 5.65 -6.29 -7.23
C LEU A 233 6.20 -4.85 -7.12
N LEU A 234 6.76 -4.31 -8.19
CA LEU A 234 7.24 -2.93 -8.23
C LEU A 234 6.08 -1.92 -8.12
N CYS A 235 5.04 -2.07 -8.93
CA CYS A 235 3.93 -1.11 -8.99
C CYS A 235 3.02 -1.21 -7.77
N ALA A 236 2.35 -2.35 -7.57
CA ALA A 236 1.41 -2.52 -6.46
C ALA A 236 2.12 -2.62 -5.10
N GLY A 237 3.19 -3.42 -5.02
CA GLY A 237 3.88 -3.67 -3.76
C GLY A 237 4.75 -2.50 -3.29
N VAL A 238 5.57 -1.93 -4.17
CA VAL A 238 6.55 -0.90 -3.79
C VAL A 238 6.01 0.51 -4.01
N VAL A 239 5.52 0.83 -5.21
CA VAL A 239 5.05 2.19 -5.53
C VAL A 239 3.77 2.51 -4.77
N GLU A 240 2.74 1.69 -4.89
CA GLU A 240 1.46 1.95 -4.25
C GLU A 240 1.56 1.69 -2.74
N ASP A 241 1.90 0.48 -2.32
CA ASP A 241 1.75 0.16 -0.91
C ASP A 241 2.89 0.69 -0.04
N LEU A 242 4.13 0.58 -0.49
CA LEU A 242 5.27 0.96 0.32
C LEU A 242 5.57 2.47 0.26
N ILE A 243 5.56 3.08 -0.92
CA ILE A 243 5.80 4.53 -1.06
C ILE A 243 4.54 5.32 -0.69
N VAL A 244 3.43 5.12 -1.43
CA VAL A 244 2.23 5.96 -1.28
C VAL A 244 1.48 5.63 0.01
N VAL A 245 1.05 4.38 0.21
CA VAL A 245 0.25 4.03 1.38
C VAL A 245 1.10 4.05 2.65
N ALA A 246 2.28 3.44 2.68
CA ALA A 246 3.07 3.33 3.90
C ALA A 246 3.97 4.52 4.18
N GLY A 247 4.88 4.84 3.27
CA GLY A 247 5.91 5.87 3.44
C GLY A 247 5.27 7.23 3.71
N VAL A 248 4.43 7.72 2.80
CA VAL A 248 3.77 9.02 2.92
C VAL A 248 2.89 9.08 4.17
N THR A 249 2.06 8.07 4.43
CA THR A 249 1.23 8.01 5.63
C THR A 249 2.05 8.07 6.91
N ALA A 250 3.12 7.28 6.99
CA ALA A 250 3.92 7.15 8.19
C ALA A 250 4.68 8.45 8.49
N VAL A 251 5.32 9.01 7.47
CA VAL A 251 6.09 10.25 7.57
C VAL A 251 5.17 11.43 7.91
N LEU A 252 4.05 11.62 7.18
CA LEU A 252 3.11 12.70 7.50
C LEU A 252 2.46 12.54 8.88
N THR A 253 2.16 11.30 9.31
CA THR A 253 1.66 11.06 10.67
C THR A 253 2.71 11.41 11.72
N SER A 254 3.99 11.13 11.48
CA SER A 254 5.09 11.55 12.37
C SER A 254 5.28 13.08 12.42
N ALA A 255 4.87 13.79 11.37
CA ALA A 255 4.78 15.26 11.33
C ALA A 255 3.60 15.81 12.15
N ALA A 256 2.81 14.94 12.79
CA ALA A 256 1.52 15.27 13.39
C ALA A 256 0.53 15.91 12.38
N ALA A 257 0.65 15.57 11.10
CA ALA A 257 -0.34 15.99 10.11
C ALA A 257 -1.72 15.48 10.48
N SER A 258 -2.76 16.27 10.18
CA SER A 258 -4.13 15.85 10.41
C SER A 258 -4.47 14.63 9.54
N ALA A 259 -5.38 13.77 10.03
CA ALA A 259 -5.84 12.60 9.29
C ALA A 259 -6.33 12.96 7.87
N ARG A 260 -7.00 14.12 7.73
CA ARG A 260 -7.52 14.61 6.46
C ARG A 260 -6.39 14.88 5.45
N VAL A 261 -5.29 15.50 5.89
CA VAL A 261 -4.13 15.76 5.02
C VAL A 261 -3.52 14.46 4.53
N VAL A 262 -3.36 13.48 5.42
CA VAL A 262 -2.82 12.16 5.05
C VAL A 262 -3.71 11.47 4.03
N TYR A 263 -5.02 11.36 4.31
CA TYR A 263 -5.97 10.66 3.42
C TYR A 263 -6.12 11.35 2.08
N ALA A 264 -6.17 12.69 2.06
CA ALA A 264 -6.24 13.45 0.82
C ALA A 264 -4.97 13.28 -0.02
N THR A 265 -3.80 13.29 0.61
CA THR A 265 -2.52 13.15 -0.10
C THR A 265 -2.38 11.76 -0.72
N VAL A 266 -2.61 10.71 0.06
CA VAL A 266 -2.53 9.31 -0.41
C VAL A 266 -3.60 9.06 -1.47
N GLY A 267 -4.86 9.44 -1.19
CA GLY A 267 -5.96 9.22 -2.12
C GLY A 267 -5.79 9.98 -3.44
N LEU A 268 -5.30 11.22 -3.41
CA LEU A 268 -5.00 11.96 -4.64
C LEU A 268 -3.85 11.31 -5.43
N ALA A 269 -2.76 10.92 -4.75
CA ALA A 269 -1.64 10.26 -5.40
C ALA A 269 -2.08 8.95 -6.09
N ALA A 270 -2.86 8.13 -5.39
CA ALA A 270 -3.41 6.88 -5.91
C ALA A 270 -4.36 7.09 -7.10
N ALA A 271 -5.28 8.07 -6.99
CA ALA A 271 -6.17 8.42 -8.09
C ALA A 271 -5.39 8.83 -9.34
N VAL A 272 -4.37 9.69 -9.19
CA VAL A 272 -3.51 10.13 -10.30
C VAL A 272 -2.74 8.97 -10.92
N LEU A 273 -2.17 8.08 -10.10
CA LEU A 273 -1.49 6.86 -10.58
C LEU A 273 -2.41 5.99 -11.44
N HIS A 274 -3.71 5.99 -11.15
CA HIS A 274 -4.71 5.17 -11.85
C HIS A 274 -5.49 5.87 -12.96
N LEU A 275 -5.20 7.15 -13.25
CA LEU A 275 -5.91 7.89 -14.29
C LEU A 275 -5.78 7.29 -15.69
N TYR A 276 -4.77 6.43 -15.94
CA TYR A 276 -4.66 5.68 -17.19
C TYR A 276 -5.88 4.76 -17.46
N LEU A 277 -6.65 4.41 -16.42
CA LEU A 277 -7.90 3.65 -16.52
C LEU A 277 -9.10 4.52 -16.92
N GLY A 278 -8.96 5.84 -16.91
CA GLY A 278 -10.07 6.78 -17.10
C GLY A 278 -10.76 7.17 -15.79
N LEU A 279 -12.05 7.52 -15.88
CA LEU A 279 -12.89 7.82 -14.70
C LEU A 279 -12.89 6.71 -13.63
N PRO A 280 -12.90 5.41 -13.96
CA PRO A 280 -12.88 4.35 -12.96
C PRO A 280 -11.63 4.39 -12.06
N GLY A 281 -10.51 4.91 -12.58
CA GLY A 281 -9.26 5.06 -11.82
C GLY A 281 -9.38 5.93 -10.57
N LEU A 282 -10.36 6.85 -10.54
CA LEU A 282 -10.59 7.74 -9.39
C LEU A 282 -11.00 6.97 -8.12
N VAL A 283 -11.61 5.79 -8.27
CA VAL A 283 -12.07 4.97 -7.13
C VAL A 283 -10.89 4.42 -6.31
N PHE A 284 -9.72 4.21 -6.93
CA PHE A 284 -8.50 3.82 -6.21
C PHE A 284 -8.07 4.88 -5.19
N GLY A 285 -8.36 6.15 -5.44
CA GLY A 285 -8.10 7.20 -4.46
C GLY A 285 -8.86 7.01 -3.15
N ILE A 286 -10.09 6.49 -3.22
CA ILE A 286 -10.89 6.16 -2.03
C ILE A 286 -10.32 4.90 -1.36
N SER A 287 -10.04 3.86 -2.14
CA SER A 287 -9.43 2.61 -1.65
C SER A 287 -8.15 2.88 -0.86
N ASP A 288 -7.22 3.64 -1.43
CA ASP A 288 -5.93 3.87 -0.79
C ASP A 288 -6.01 4.84 0.39
N ALA A 289 -6.94 5.80 0.38
CA ALA A 289 -7.24 6.59 1.56
C ALA A 289 -7.76 5.73 2.73
N LEU A 290 -8.61 4.73 2.45
CA LEU A 290 -9.07 3.77 3.46
C LEU A 290 -7.92 2.90 3.97
N ARG A 291 -7.07 2.40 3.08
CA ARG A 291 -5.88 1.61 3.42
C ARG A 291 -4.88 2.42 4.26
N ALA A 292 -4.65 3.69 3.94
CA ALA A 292 -3.89 4.61 4.78
C ALA A 292 -4.54 4.75 6.18
N GLY A 293 -5.88 4.78 6.26
CA GLY A 293 -6.62 4.72 7.52
C GLY A 293 -6.36 3.45 8.33
N LEU A 294 -6.39 2.29 7.67
CA LEU A 294 -6.07 0.99 8.27
C LEU A 294 -4.63 0.98 8.80
N LEU A 295 -3.67 1.46 8.01
CA LEU A 295 -2.28 1.54 8.43
C LEU A 295 -2.09 2.45 9.64
N ARG A 296 -2.70 3.64 9.67
CA ARG A 296 -2.60 4.55 10.83
C ARG A 296 -3.22 3.96 12.09
N ARG A 297 -4.29 3.19 11.93
CA ARG A 297 -5.03 2.61 13.06
C ARG A 297 -4.34 1.38 13.63
N TYR A 298 -3.85 0.49 12.76
CA TYR A 298 -3.37 -0.84 13.16
C TYR A 298 -1.85 -1.00 13.03
N GLY A 299 -1.17 -0.20 12.20
CA GLY A 299 0.27 -0.31 11.97
C GLY A 299 0.69 -1.66 11.41
N ARG A 300 -0.11 -2.24 10.49
CA ARG A 300 0.08 -3.58 9.93
C ARG A 300 0.19 -3.56 8.40
N LEU A 301 1.37 -3.20 7.90
CA LEU A 301 1.63 -3.07 6.47
C LEU A 301 1.67 -4.41 5.73
N THR A 302 2.38 -5.42 6.26
CA THR A 302 2.55 -6.71 5.56
C THR A 302 1.23 -7.36 5.14
N PRO A 303 0.22 -7.54 6.03
CA PRO A 303 -1.04 -8.15 5.60
C PRO A 303 -1.78 -7.31 4.56
N MET A 304 -1.63 -5.98 4.58
CA MET A 304 -2.21 -5.10 3.55
C MET A 304 -1.55 -5.31 2.19
N ILE A 305 -0.21 -5.34 2.14
CA ILE A 305 0.55 -5.62 0.90
C ILE A 305 0.17 -6.98 0.33
N MET A 306 0.23 -8.01 1.18
CA MET A 306 -0.08 -9.38 0.74
C MET A 306 -1.51 -9.49 0.23
N SER A 307 -2.48 -8.88 0.91
CA SER A 307 -3.88 -8.89 0.46
C SER A 307 -4.07 -8.21 -0.89
N HIS A 308 -3.38 -7.09 -1.12
CA HIS A 308 -3.45 -6.33 -2.36
C HIS A 308 -2.82 -7.11 -3.52
N LEU A 309 -1.59 -7.62 -3.35
CA LEU A 309 -0.92 -8.45 -4.34
C LEU A 309 -1.72 -9.72 -4.68
N ILE A 310 -2.34 -10.35 -3.69
CA ILE A 310 -3.21 -11.51 -3.93
C ILE A 310 -4.40 -11.09 -4.80
N CYS A 311 -5.07 -9.98 -4.49
CA CYS A 311 -6.17 -9.47 -5.30
C CYS A 311 -5.73 -9.16 -6.73
N ASP A 312 -4.54 -8.60 -6.93
CA ASP A 312 -4.02 -8.31 -8.27
C ASP A 312 -3.65 -9.57 -9.04
N ILE A 313 -3.06 -10.57 -8.39
CA ILE A 313 -2.79 -11.87 -9.00
C ILE A 313 -4.10 -12.52 -9.45
N PHE A 314 -5.14 -12.45 -8.60
CA PHE A 314 -6.47 -12.94 -8.99
C PHE A 314 -7.05 -12.11 -10.14
N ALA A 315 -7.02 -10.78 -10.07
CA ALA A 315 -7.52 -9.91 -11.15
C ALA A 315 -6.79 -10.20 -12.48
N PHE A 316 -5.48 -10.42 -12.43
CA PHE A 316 -4.66 -10.84 -13.56
C PHE A 316 -5.07 -12.22 -14.10
N ALA A 317 -5.24 -13.21 -13.23
CA ALA A 317 -5.67 -14.56 -13.62
C ALA A 317 -7.09 -14.57 -14.22
N LEU A 318 -7.94 -13.63 -13.82
CA LEU A 318 -9.29 -13.45 -14.35
C LEU A 318 -9.33 -12.53 -15.58
N SER A 319 -8.20 -11.91 -15.94
CA SER A 319 -8.10 -11.09 -17.14
C SER A 319 -8.28 -11.99 -18.37
N GLY A 320 -9.30 -11.68 -19.20
CA GLY A 320 -9.70 -12.52 -20.33
C GLY A 320 -10.96 -13.35 -20.08
N MET A 321 -11.50 -13.38 -18.86
CA MET A 321 -12.85 -13.91 -18.63
C MET A 321 -13.92 -12.93 -19.15
N SER A 322 -15.10 -13.47 -19.48
CA SER A 322 -16.26 -12.63 -19.79
C SER A 322 -16.72 -11.85 -18.56
N PHE A 323 -17.33 -10.68 -18.76
CA PHE A 323 -17.84 -9.84 -17.68
C PHE A 323 -18.70 -10.62 -16.65
N LEU A 324 -19.61 -11.47 -17.12
CA LEU A 324 -20.46 -12.28 -16.25
C LEU A 324 -19.65 -13.31 -15.46
N ALA A 325 -18.63 -13.92 -16.06
CA ALA A 325 -17.76 -14.84 -15.37
C ALA A 325 -16.89 -14.14 -14.32
N THR A 326 -16.36 -12.95 -14.63
CA THR A 326 -15.65 -12.10 -13.66
C THR A 326 -16.54 -11.71 -12.48
N LEU A 327 -17.80 -11.32 -12.73
CA LEU A 327 -18.77 -11.03 -11.67
C LEU A 327 -19.09 -12.26 -10.83
N ALA A 328 -19.31 -13.42 -11.47
CA ALA A 328 -19.60 -14.67 -10.77
C ALA A 328 -18.43 -15.08 -9.87
N VAL A 329 -17.19 -15.02 -10.37
CA VAL A 329 -15.99 -15.30 -9.56
C VAL A 329 -15.84 -14.28 -8.44
N GLY A 330 -16.04 -12.99 -8.71
CA GLY A 330 -16.02 -11.95 -7.68
C GLY A 330 -17.05 -12.20 -6.56
N ALA A 331 -18.27 -12.58 -6.92
CA ALA A 331 -19.31 -12.94 -5.97
C ALA A 331 -18.94 -14.19 -5.15
N VAL A 332 -18.41 -15.24 -5.81
CA VAL A 332 -17.92 -16.45 -5.15
C VAL A 332 -16.80 -16.12 -4.17
N LEU A 333 -15.83 -15.28 -4.55
CA LEU A 333 -14.76 -14.84 -3.66
C LEU A 333 -15.32 -14.11 -2.44
N VAL A 334 -16.22 -13.13 -2.64
CA VAL A 334 -16.85 -12.40 -1.52
C VAL A 334 -17.59 -13.35 -0.58
N VAL A 335 -18.34 -14.32 -1.11
CA VAL A 335 -19.07 -15.32 -0.30
C VAL A 335 -18.10 -16.26 0.42
N ALA A 336 -17.11 -16.81 -0.28
CA ALA A 336 -16.10 -17.70 0.27
C ALA A 336 -15.35 -17.03 1.43
N PHE A 337 -14.89 -15.80 1.22
CA PHE A 337 -14.20 -15.06 2.26
C PHE A 337 -15.11 -14.73 3.45
N LYS A 338 -16.36 -14.30 3.23
CA LYS A 338 -17.33 -14.07 4.31
C LYS A 338 -17.62 -15.35 5.11
N THR A 339 -17.55 -16.50 4.45
CA THR A 339 -17.73 -17.81 5.08
C THR A 339 -16.52 -18.18 5.94
N ILE A 340 -15.29 -17.97 5.43
CA ILE A 340 -14.05 -18.15 6.18
C ILE A 340 -14.03 -17.25 7.43
N GLU A 341 -14.44 -15.99 7.30
CA GLU A 341 -14.56 -15.06 8.43
C GLU A 341 -15.49 -15.60 9.52
N ARG A 342 -16.69 -16.08 9.14
CA ARG A 342 -17.65 -16.66 10.10
C ARG A 342 -17.11 -17.90 10.81
N LEU A 343 -16.47 -18.81 10.08
CA LEU A 343 -15.89 -20.03 10.65
C LEU A 343 -14.78 -19.69 11.66
N HIS A 344 -13.92 -18.72 11.34
CA HIS A 344 -12.82 -18.34 12.24
C HIS A 344 -13.30 -17.63 13.51
N VAL A 345 -14.35 -16.80 13.40
CA VAL A 345 -14.99 -16.16 14.56
C VAL A 345 -15.64 -17.21 15.47
N SER A 346 -16.40 -18.15 14.90
CA SER A 346 -17.07 -19.22 15.65
C SER A 346 -16.08 -20.06 16.47
N GLU A 347 -14.97 -20.49 15.87
CA GLU A 347 -13.94 -21.27 16.56
C GLU A 347 -13.30 -20.49 17.72
N SER A 348 -13.12 -19.18 17.55
CA SER A 348 -12.54 -18.32 18.59
C SER A 348 -13.48 -18.09 19.78
N GLU A 349 -14.80 -18.04 19.54
CA GLU A 349 -15.81 -17.92 20.58
C GLU A 349 -15.98 -19.25 21.33
N GLU A 350 -16.01 -20.37 20.61
CA GLU A 350 -16.11 -21.71 21.20
C GLU A 350 -14.90 -22.04 22.08
N LEU A 351 -13.68 -21.70 21.65
CA LEU A 351 -12.48 -21.85 22.47
C LEU A 351 -12.50 -20.98 23.74
N ARG A 352 -13.11 -19.79 23.70
CA ARG A 352 -13.29 -18.95 24.89
C ARG A 352 -14.34 -19.52 25.84
N GLN A 353 -15.44 -20.03 25.32
CA GLN A 353 -16.49 -20.64 26.11
C GLN A 353 -16.05 -21.96 26.77
N ASN A 354 -15.23 -22.76 26.07
CA ASN A 354 -14.78 -24.07 26.53
C ASN A 354 -13.48 -24.03 27.37
N SER A 355 -12.90 -22.85 27.61
CA SER A 355 -11.72 -22.70 28.48
C SER A 355 -11.86 -21.49 29.42
N PRO A 356 -12.92 -21.43 30.24
CA PRO A 356 -13.13 -20.32 31.19
C PRO A 356 -12.01 -20.22 32.23
N ASP A 357 -11.37 -21.35 32.56
CA ASP A 357 -10.30 -21.43 33.57
C ASP A 357 -8.92 -21.01 33.05
N LEU A 358 -8.79 -20.67 31.76
CA LEU A 358 -7.57 -20.13 31.15
C LEU A 358 -7.51 -18.59 31.15
N GLU A 359 -8.50 -17.91 31.75
CA GLU A 359 -8.29 -16.60 32.36
C GLU A 359 -7.34 -16.79 33.55
N ILE A 360 -6.06 -17.04 33.25
CA ILE A 360 -4.97 -16.97 34.20
C ILE A 360 -5.09 -15.62 34.89
N SER A 361 -5.46 -15.66 36.17
CA SER A 361 -5.37 -14.53 37.08
C SER A 361 -3.95 -13.98 37.04
N ILE A 362 -3.74 -12.94 36.21
CA ILE A 362 -2.50 -12.14 36.18
C ILE A 362 -2.43 -11.23 37.43
N ASP A 363 -3.46 -11.25 38.29
CA ASP A 363 -3.57 -10.41 39.48
C ASP A 363 -2.91 -11.00 40.75
N ALA A 364 -2.15 -12.11 40.65
CA ALA A 364 -1.51 -12.70 41.83
C ALA A 364 -0.05 -13.15 41.59
N VAL A 365 0.81 -12.27 41.10
CA VAL A 365 2.23 -12.35 41.47
C VAL A 365 2.45 -11.42 42.65
N PRO A 366 2.53 -11.92 43.90
CA PRO A 366 2.89 -11.07 45.02
C PRO A 366 4.30 -10.54 44.77
N LEU A 367 4.41 -9.21 44.65
CA LEU A 367 5.68 -8.50 44.74
C LEU A 367 6.27 -8.81 46.13
N SER A 368 7.09 -9.86 46.22
CA SER A 368 7.85 -10.13 47.42
C SER A 368 8.83 -8.98 47.61
N GLY A 369 8.56 -8.17 48.63
CA GLY A 369 9.41 -7.07 49.04
C GLY A 369 10.80 -7.57 49.38
N GLY A 370 11.75 -7.35 48.47
CA GLY A 370 13.17 -7.43 48.73
C GLY A 370 13.55 -6.37 49.76
N LYS A 371 13.84 -6.80 50.98
CA LYS A 371 14.42 -5.98 52.05
C LYS A 371 15.72 -5.34 51.56
N ILE A 372 15.72 -4.01 51.48
CA ILE A 372 16.96 -3.22 51.47
C ILE A 372 17.58 -3.37 52.87
N ARG A 373 18.78 -3.96 52.94
CA ARG A 373 19.58 -4.01 54.16
C ARG A 373 20.17 -2.62 54.44
N GLN A 374 20.22 -2.33 55.73
CA GLN A 374 20.54 -1.07 56.42
C GLN A 374 21.82 -0.38 55.98
#